data_AF-R4LGL2-F1
#
_entry.id   AF-R4LGL2-F1
#
_cell.length_a   1.000
_cell.length_b   1.000
_cell.length_c   1.000
_cell.angle_alpha   90.00
_cell.angle_beta   90.00
_cell.angle_gamma   90.00
#
_symmetry.space_group_name_H-M   'P 1'
#
loop_
_entity.id
_entity.type
_entity.pdbx_description
1 polymer ?
#
loop_
_entity_poly.entity_id
_entity_poly.type
_entity_poly.pdbx_seq_one_letter_code
_entity_poly.pdbx_strand_id
1 'polypeptide(L)'
;MHHDHVVAGLATAVRAGALTAAAVALEASKFAETDDHPSTSSPGPRTLPTNVISLTERRLAQLPADTRPLLTATAYDQLLRRRAEGTGS
;
A
#
# COMPACT_ATOMS: atom_id res chain seq x y z
N MET A 1 19.80 9.77 20.39
CA MET A 1 18.37 9.41 20.24
C MET A 1 18.08 8.72 18.91
N HIS A 2 18.15 9.37 17.73
CA HIS A 2 17.80 8.67 16.47
C HIS A 2 18.80 7.58 16.03
N HIS A 3 20.11 7.82 16.18
CA HIS A 3 21.16 6.83 15.86
C HIS A 3 21.06 5.58 16.75
N ASP A 4 20.72 5.74 18.03
CA ASP A 4 20.66 4.65 19.00
C ASP A 4 19.51 3.67 18.68
N HIS A 5 18.37 4.19 18.19
CA HIS A 5 17.27 3.37 17.70
C HIS A 5 17.64 2.58 16.45
N VAL A 6 18.45 3.16 15.55
CA VAL A 6 18.95 2.45 14.36
C VAL A 6 19.90 1.31 14.75
N VAL A 7 20.80 1.54 15.72
CA VAL A 7 21.72 0.49 16.22
C VAL A 7 20.95 -0.63 16.92
N ALA A 8 19.95 -0.28 17.75
CA ALA A 8 19.08 -1.26 18.40
C ALA A 8 18.26 -2.06 17.37
N GLY A 9 17.69 -1.38 16.37
CA GLY A 9 16.97 -2.00 15.27
C GLY A 9 17.84 -2.97 14.47
N LEU A 10 19.09 -2.58 14.19
CA LEU A 10 20.06 -3.43 13.50
C LEU A 10 20.41 -4.69 14.29
N ALA A 11 20.71 -4.55 15.59
CA ALA A 11 21.02 -5.68 16.46
C ALA A 11 19.85 -6.68 16.55
N THR A 12 18.62 -6.17 16.56
CA THR A 12 17.40 -6.97 16.64
C THR A 12 17.12 -7.70 15.34
N ALA A 13 17.25 -7.02 14.20
CA ALA A 13 17.11 -7.63 12.88
C ALA A 13 18.13 -8.77 12.67
N VAL A 14 19.41 -8.55 13.03
CA VAL A 14 20.46 -9.59 12.93
C VAL A 14 20.15 -10.78 13.84
N ARG A 15 19.67 -10.54 15.07
CA ARG A 15 19.27 -11.61 16.00
C ARG A 15 18.10 -12.44 15.46
N ALA A 16 17.17 -11.81 14.74
CA ALA A 16 16.06 -12.48 14.07
C ALA A 16 16.46 -13.16 12.74
N GLY A 17 17.72 -13.06 12.32
CA GLY A 17 18.21 -13.60 11.05
C GLY A 17 17.81 -12.76 9.83
N ALA A 18 17.32 -11.54 10.03
CA ALA A 18 16.95 -10.63 8.96
C ALA A 18 18.18 -9.84 8.47
N LEU A 19 18.51 -9.99 7.19
CA LEU A 19 19.64 -9.32 6.53
C LEU A 19 19.21 -8.21 5.57
N THR A 20 17.97 -7.72 5.70
CA THR A 20 17.38 -6.70 4.81
C THR A 20 17.22 -5.37 5.53
N ALA A 21 17.52 -4.27 4.82
CA ALA A 21 17.42 -2.92 5.38
C ALA A 21 16.00 -2.54 5.83
N ALA A 22 14.96 -3.08 5.18
CA ALA A 22 13.57 -2.87 5.57
C ALA A 22 13.26 -3.43 6.97
N ALA A 23 13.86 -4.56 7.35
CA ALA A 23 13.69 -5.12 8.69
C ALA A 23 14.34 -4.24 9.76
N VAL A 24 15.52 -3.69 9.46
CA VAL A 24 16.22 -2.73 10.34
C VAL A 24 15.39 -1.46 10.53
N ALA A 25 14.80 -0.93 9.45
CA ALA A 25 13.95 0.25 9.51
C ALA A 25 12.68 0.03 10.35
N LEU A 26 12.05 -1.15 10.24
CA LEU A 26 10.86 -1.51 11.02
C LEU A 26 11.18 -1.66 12.51
N GLU A 27 12.26 -2.35 12.86
CA GLU A 27 12.68 -2.47 14.27
C GLU A 27 13.14 -1.10 14.82
N ALA A 28 13.85 -0.29 14.04
CA ALA A 28 14.25 1.07 14.48
C ALA A 28 13.03 1.98 14.75
N SER A 29 11.99 1.94 13.90
CA SER A 29 10.72 2.67 14.14
C SER A 29 10.06 2.24 15.45
N LYS A 30 10.06 0.94 15.73
CA LYS A 30 9.50 0.38 16.96
C LYS A 30 10.23 0.83 18.21
N PHE A 31 11.56 0.94 18.17
CA PHE A 31 12.34 1.52 19.27
C PHE A 31 12.05 3.02 19.45
N ALA A 32 11.89 3.77 18.36
CA ALA A 32 11.52 5.18 18.42
C ALA A 32 10.12 5.39 19.02
N GLU A 33 9.14 4.55 18.66
CA GLU A 33 7.78 4.59 19.22
C GLU A 33 7.73 4.20 20.71
N THR A 34 8.65 3.35 21.17
CA THR A 34 8.73 2.93 22.57
C THR A 34 9.30 4.03 23.47
N ASP A 35 10.20 4.85 22.95
CA ASP A 35 10.85 5.96 23.67
C ASP A 35 9.93 7.20 23.75
N ASP A 36 9.12 7.42 22.71
CA ASP A 36 8.19 8.57 22.61
C ASP A 36 6.88 8.36 23.39
N HIS A 37 6.62 7.15 23.87
CA HIS A 37 5.48 6.83 24.73
C HIS A 37 5.92 6.60 26.19
N PRO A 38 5.66 7.54 27.13
CA PRO A 38 5.63 7.16 28.54
C PRO A 38 4.56 6.09 28.70
N SER A 39 4.88 5.00 29.40
CA SER A 39 4.02 3.84 29.62
C SER A 39 2.60 4.25 30.01
N THR A 40 1.71 4.41 29.03
CA THR A 40 0.31 4.76 29.27
C THR A 40 -0.57 3.69 28.68
N SER A 41 -1.13 2.92 29.61
CA SER A 41 -2.33 2.11 29.50
C SER A 41 -2.36 1.04 28.40
N SER A 42 -2.51 -0.21 28.84
CA SER A 42 -3.23 -1.26 28.11
C SER A 42 -4.35 -0.62 27.27
N PRO A 43 -4.42 -0.89 25.95
CA PRO A 43 -5.54 -0.39 25.16
C PRO A 43 -6.82 -0.97 25.77
N GLY A 44 -7.61 -0.12 26.44
CA GLY A 44 -8.97 -0.47 26.83
C GLY A 44 -9.75 -0.91 25.59
N PRO A 45 -10.86 -1.66 25.74
CA PRO A 45 -11.63 -2.14 24.61
C PRO A 45 -12.04 -0.93 23.75
N ARG A 46 -11.36 -0.79 22.61
CA ARG A 46 -11.64 0.28 21.66
C ARG A 46 -12.98 -0.06 21.04
N THR A 47 -14.04 0.62 21.48
CA THR A 47 -15.35 0.52 20.84
C THR A 47 -15.16 0.94 19.39
N LEU A 48 -15.00 -0.04 18.51
CA LEU A 48 -14.92 0.19 17.08
C LEU A 48 -16.28 0.72 16.63
N PRO A 49 -16.33 1.77 15.80
CA PRO A 49 -17.60 2.19 15.21
C PRO A 49 -18.21 0.99 14.49
N THR A 50 -19.44 0.63 14.86
CA THR A 50 -20.19 -0.52 14.32
C THR A 50 -20.56 -0.34 12.85
N ASN A 51 -20.46 0.89 12.33
CA ASN A 51 -20.72 1.20 10.95
C ASN A 51 -19.42 1.19 10.13
N VAL A 52 -19.09 0.02 9.58
CA VAL A 52 -18.00 -0.14 8.61
C VAL A 52 -18.56 0.14 7.22
N ILE A 53 -18.40 1.36 6.74
CA ILE A 53 -18.72 1.71 5.35
C ILE A 53 -17.62 1.14 4.46
N SER A 54 -17.98 0.55 3.32
CA SER A 54 -17.02 0.07 2.34
C SER A 54 -16.08 1.20 1.92
N LEU A 55 -14.77 0.98 2.05
CA LEU A 55 -13.76 1.95 1.63
C LEU A 55 -13.93 2.31 0.14
N THR A 56 -14.32 1.31 -0.67
CA THR A 56 -14.58 1.49 -2.10
C THR A 56 -15.78 2.40 -2.32
N GLU A 57 -16.88 2.18 -1.59
CA GLU A 57 -18.08 3.02 -1.68
C GLU A 57 -17.79 4.47 -1.31
N ARG A 58 -17.08 4.70 -0.20
CA ARG A 58 -16.65 6.03 0.22
C ARG A 58 -15.79 6.71 -0.84
N ARG A 59 -14.86 5.97 -1.46
CA ARG A 59 -13.98 6.51 -2.51
C ARG A 59 -14.77 6.87 -3.77
N LEU A 60 -15.68 6.01 -4.20
CA LEU A 60 -16.51 6.24 -5.39
C LEU A 60 -17.43 7.46 -5.23
N ALA A 61 -18.03 7.65 -4.05
CA ALA A 61 -18.90 8.79 -3.76
C ALA A 61 -18.17 10.15 -3.83
N GLN A 62 -16.83 10.15 -3.76
CA GLN A 62 -16.00 11.35 -3.80
C GLN A 62 -15.31 11.57 -5.15
N LEU A 63 -15.56 10.72 -6.15
CA LEU A 63 -14.95 10.88 -7.47
C LEU A 63 -15.66 11.98 -8.27
N PRO A 64 -14.90 12.84 -8.99
CA PRO A 64 -15.48 13.73 -10.00
C PRO A 64 -16.18 12.94 -11.11
N ALA A 65 -17.09 13.61 -11.82
CA ALA A 65 -17.73 13.02 -13.01
C ALA A 65 -16.65 12.58 -14.02
N ASP A 66 -16.80 11.36 -14.56
CA ASP A 66 -15.86 10.85 -15.56
C ASP A 66 -16.04 11.64 -16.86
N THR A 67 -15.01 12.41 -17.22
CA THR A 67 -14.97 13.23 -18.44
C THR A 67 -14.10 12.59 -19.52
N ARG A 68 -13.58 11.38 -19.29
CA ARG A 68 -12.75 10.72 -20.28
C ARG A 68 -13.63 10.30 -21.47
N PRO A 69 -13.17 10.56 -22.71
CA PRO A 69 -13.88 10.10 -23.88
C PRO A 69 -13.92 8.57 -23.89
N LEU A 70 -15.02 8.02 -24.41
CA LEU A 70 -15.19 6.58 -24.52
C LEU A 70 -14.06 6.00 -25.38
N LEU A 71 -13.30 5.05 -24.83
CA LEU A 71 -12.25 4.37 -25.58
C LEU A 71 -12.92 3.63 -26.73
N THR A 72 -12.60 4.04 -27.95
CA THR A 72 -13.16 3.44 -29.17
C THR A 72 -12.26 2.30 -29.63
N ALA A 73 -12.83 1.13 -29.91
CA ALA A 73 -12.10 -0.05 -30.34
C ALA A 73 -11.64 -0.02 -31.82
N THR A 74 -11.89 1.08 -32.54
CA THR A 74 -11.61 1.22 -33.98
C THR A 74 -10.17 0.91 -34.36
N ALA A 75 -9.20 1.24 -33.51
CA ALA A 75 -7.80 0.91 -33.75
C ALA A 75 -7.55 -0.61 -33.72
N TYR A 76 -8.25 -1.35 -32.86
CA TYR A 76 -8.15 -2.81 -32.78
C TYR A 76 -8.85 -3.50 -33.96
N ASP A 77 -10.01 -2.98 -34.38
CA ASP A 77 -10.74 -3.51 -35.53
C ASP A 77 -9.92 -3.42 -36.82
N GLN A 78 -9.11 -2.37 -36.97
CA GLN A 78 -8.18 -2.22 -38.09
C GLN A 78 -7.10 -3.30 -38.13
N LEU A 79 -6.60 -3.74 -36.97
CA LEU A 79 -5.60 -4.81 -36.88
C LEU A 79 -6.22 -6.17 -37.25
N LEU A 80 -7.47 -6.41 -36.85
CA LEU A 80 -8.18 -7.65 -37.18
C LEU A 80 -8.44 -7.75 -38.69
N ARG A 81 -8.81 -6.63 -39.31
CA ARG A 81 -9.05 -6.55 -40.76
C ARG A 81 -7.77 -6.79 -41.58
N ARG A 82 -6.64 -6.20 -41.19
CA ARG A 82 -5.34 -6.41 -41.88
C ARG A 82 -4.89 -7.87 -41.85
N ARG A 83 -5.18 -8.61 -40.78
CA ARG A 83 -4.84 -10.04 -40.67
C ARG A 83 -5.70 -10.92 -41.58
N ALA A 84 -6.99 -10.59 -41.72
CA ALA A 84 -7.89 -11.32 -42.61
C ALA A 84 -7.50 -11.16 -44.09
N GLU A 85 -7.09 -9.95 -44.49
CA GLU A 85 -6.65 -9.65 -45.85
C GLU A 85 -5.33 -10.36 -46.23
N GLY A 86 -4.44 -10.60 -45.26
CA GLY A 86 -3.15 -11.31 -45.49
C GLY A 86 -3.22 -12.83 -45.52
N THR A 87 -4.37 -13.45 -45.25
CA THR A 87 -4.54 -14.92 -45.25
C THR A 87 -5.16 -15.43 -46.56
N GLY A 88 -5.43 -14.55 -47.53
CA GLY A 88 -6.06 -14.87 -48.82
C GLY A 88 -5.16 -14.76 -50.06
N SER A 89 -3.82 -14.75 -49.91
CA SER A 89 -2.87 -14.73 -51.03
C SER A 89 -2.03 -15.99 -51.11
#